data_AF-A0A960Y505-F1
#
_entry.id   AF-A0A960Y505-F1
#
_cell.length_a   1.000
_cell.length_b   1.000
_cell.length_c   1.000
_cell.angle_alpha   90.00
_cell.angle_beta   90.00
_cell.angle_gamma   90.00
#
_symmetry.space_group_name_H-M   'P 1'
#
loop_
_entity.id
_entity.type
_entity.pdbx_description
1 polymer ?
#
loop_
_entity_poly.entity_id
_entity_poly.type
_entity_poly.pdbx_seq_one_letter_code
_entity_poly.pdbx_strand_id
1 'polypeptide(L)' 'TYNGGPVGLSTLAVAVGEEPATLEDVVEPYLIGIGFIQRTPRGRIATPQAYAHLDNYFSRREP' A
#
# COMPACT_ATOMS: atom_id res chain seq x y z
N THR A 1 -15.62 2.03 -1.40
CA THR A 1 -14.21 1.59 -1.41
C THR A 1 -13.35 2.81 -1.72
N TYR A 2 -12.29 3.07 -0.94
CA TYR A 2 -11.62 4.38 -0.78
C TYR A 2 -11.01 5.06 -2.05
N ASN A 3 -11.16 4.49 -3.25
CA ASN A 3 -10.87 5.12 -4.55
C ASN A 3 -9.49 5.80 -4.68
N GLY A 4 -8.46 5.25 -4.05
CA GLY A 4 -7.10 5.83 -4.03
C GLY A 4 -6.89 6.95 -3.00
N GLY A 5 -7.91 7.29 -2.21
CA GLY A 5 -7.81 8.22 -1.09
C GLY A 5 -7.09 7.61 0.13
N PRO A 6 -6.67 8.47 1.09
CA PRO A 6 -5.89 8.04 2.24
C PRO A 6 -6.67 7.08 3.16
N VAL A 7 -6.02 5.99 3.55
CA VAL A 7 -6.58 4.95 4.45
C VAL A 7 -5.75 4.85 5.74
N GLY A 8 -6.40 4.71 6.89
CA GLY A 8 -5.72 4.55 8.18
C GLY A 8 -4.95 3.24 8.31
N LEU A 9 -3.87 3.24 9.11
CA LEU A 9 -3.04 2.04 9.35
C LEU A 9 -3.86 0.86 9.87
N SER A 10 -4.70 1.10 10.86
CA SER A 10 -5.54 0.07 11.48
C SER A 10 -6.51 -0.57 10.49
N THR A 11 -7.10 0.24 9.60
CA THR A 11 -7.96 -0.26 8.53
C THR A 11 -7.18 -1.13 7.54
N LEU A 12 -5.97 -0.71 7.15
CA LEU A 12 -5.11 -1.51 6.26
C LEU A 12 -4.68 -2.81 6.93
N ALA A 13 -4.26 -2.74 8.19
CA ALA A 13 -3.86 -3.89 9.00
C ALA A 13 -4.97 -4.95 9.08
N VAL A 14 -6.21 -4.52 9.39
CA VAL A 14 -7.38 -5.40 9.37
C VAL A 14 -7.62 -6.00 7.98
N ALA A 15 -7.49 -5.21 6.92
CA ALA A 15 -7.74 -5.68 5.55
C ALA A 15 -6.74 -6.74 5.07
N VAL A 16 -5.49 -6.68 5.53
CA VAL A 16 -4.44 -7.64 5.16
C VAL A 16 -4.21 -8.74 6.21
N GLY A 17 -4.88 -8.66 7.36
CA GLY A 17 -4.79 -9.65 8.43
C GLY A 17 -3.49 -9.57 9.24
N GLU A 18 -2.85 -8.40 9.28
CA GLU A 18 -1.57 -8.18 9.99
C GLU A 18 -1.75 -7.24 11.18
N GLU A 19 -0.76 -7.22 12.08
CA GLU A 19 -0.71 -6.21 13.14
C GLU A 19 -0.29 -4.84 12.57
N PRO A 20 -0.87 -3.72 13.06
CA PRO A 20 -0.48 -2.37 12.65
C PRO A 20 1.03 -2.11 12.79
N ALA A 21 1.65 -2.59 13.87
CA ALA A 21 3.08 -2.43 14.12
C ALA A 21 3.92 -3.17 13.07
N THR A 22 3.55 -4.39 12.69
CA THR A 22 4.21 -5.13 11.60
C THR A 22 4.19 -4.34 10.30
N LEU A 23 3.04 -3.75 9.95
CA LEU A 23 2.97 -2.91 8.76
C LEU A 23 3.86 -1.67 8.87
N GLU A 24 3.84 -0.97 10.00
CA GLU A 24 4.58 0.28 10.19
C GLU A 24 6.10 0.10 10.28
N ASP A 25 6.54 -0.93 11.00
CA ASP A 25 7.94 -1.13 11.37
C ASP A 25 8.69 -2.04 10.38
N VAL A 26 7.98 -2.93 9.68
CA VAL A 26 8.58 -3.94 8.79
C VAL A 26 8.24 -3.67 7.33
N VAL A 27 6.96 -3.48 7.01
CA VAL A 27 6.50 -3.44 5.60
C VAL A 27 6.66 -2.06 4.97
N GLU A 28 6.15 -1.02 5.64
CA GLU A 28 6.15 0.34 5.14
C GLU A 28 7.54 0.90 4.83
N PRO A 29 8.61 0.65 5.59
CA PRO A 29 9.94 1.19 5.29
C PRO A 29 10.41 0.84 3.87
N TYR A 30 10.18 -0.41 3.44
CA TYR A 30 10.52 -0.84 2.09
C TYR A 30 9.61 -0.20 1.04
N LEU A 31 8.29 -0.24 1.24
CA LEU A 31 7.32 0.28 0.27
C LEU A 31 7.43 1.80 0.10
N ILE A 32 7.77 2.54 1.15
CA ILE A 32 8.08 3.97 1.09
C ILE A 32 9.42 4.17 0.36
N GLY A 33 10.43 3.37 0.69
CA GLY A 33 11.76 3.45 0.07
C GLY A 33 11.74 3.29 -1.45
N ILE A 34 10.89 2.41 -1.98
CA ILE A 34 10.71 2.22 -3.44
C ILE A 34 9.65 3.14 -4.06
N GLY A 35 9.05 4.03 -3.27
CA GLY A 35 8.07 5.02 -3.74
C GLY A 35 6.68 4.47 -4.01
N PHE A 36 6.28 3.34 -3.41
CA PHE A 36 4.98 2.69 -3.63
C PHE A 36 3.89 3.17 -2.66
N ILE A 37 4.28 3.55 -1.44
CA ILE A 37 3.37 4.11 -0.44
C ILE A 37 3.84 5.48 -0.01
N GLN A 38 2.88 6.39 0.22
CA GLN A 38 3.12 7.66 0.89
C GLN A 38 2.30 7.77 2.18
N ARG A 39 2.95 8.23 3.26
CA ARG A 39 2.27 8.62 4.51
C ARG A 39 1.75 10.05 4.39
N THR A 40 0.51 10.25 4.83
CA THR A 40 -0.12 11.57 4.96
C THR A 40 -0.78 11.69 6.35
N PRO A 41 -1.10 12.90 6.83
CA PRO A 41 -1.84 13.07 8.08
C PRO A 41 -3.20 12.37 8.09
N ARG A 42 -3.78 12.10 6.92
CA ARG A 42 -5.10 11.45 6.76
C ARG A 42 -5.01 9.94 6.60
N GLY A 43 -3.81 9.37 6.42
CA GLY A 43 -3.61 7.95 6.14
C GLY A 43 -2.54 7.68 5.08
N ARG A 44 -2.45 6.41 4.63
CA ARG A 44 -1.55 5.94 3.60
C ARG A 44 -2.23 5.97 2.24
N ILE A 45 -1.46 6.32 1.21
CA ILE A 45 -1.90 6.37 -0.18
C ILE A 45 -0.95 5.52 -1.02
N ALA A 46 -1.50 4.68 -1.89
CA ALA A 46 -0.72 3.99 -2.92
C ALA A 46 -0.37 4.99 -4.03
N THR A 47 0.89 5.05 -4.42
CA THR A 47 1.34 5.99 -5.45
C THR A 47 0.94 5.50 -6.85
N PRO A 48 0.95 6.38 -7.87
CA PRO A 48 0.76 5.95 -9.26
C PRO A 48 1.76 4.86 -9.70
N GLN A 49 2.98 4.89 -9.17
CA GLN A 49 4.00 3.89 -9.43
C GLN A 49 3.60 2.51 -8.88
N ALA A 50 3.00 2.44 -7.69
CA ALA A 50 2.48 1.18 -7.14
C ALA A 50 1.37 0.60 -8.02
N TYR A 51 0.41 1.42 -8.46
CA TYR A 51 -0.65 0.98 -9.37
C TYR A 51 -0.07 0.47 -10.70
N ALA A 52 0.85 1.22 -11.32
CA ALA A 52 1.51 0.79 -12.54
C ALA A 52 2.30 -0.53 -12.37
N HIS A 53 2.93 -0.75 -11.21
CA HIS A 53 3.61 -2.01 -10.91
C HIS A 53 2.63 -3.19 -10.86
N LEU A 54 1.49 -3.00 -10.19
CA LEU A 54 0.45 -4.03 -10.08
C LEU A 54 -0.20 -4.32 -11.44
N ASP A 55 -0.53 -3.31 -12.23
CA ASP A 55 -1.10 -3.48 -13.58
C ASP A 55 -0.15 -4.28 -14.48
N ASN A 56 1.15 -3.95 -14.44
CA ASN A 56 2.19 -4.71 -15.16
C ASN A 56 2.28 -6.15 -14.66
N TYR A 57 2.18 -6.37 -13.36
CA TYR A 57 2.22 -7.70 -12.77
C TYR A 57 1.03 -8.56 -13.19
N PHE A 58 -0.19 -8.01 -13.14
CA PHE A 58 -1.40 -8.72 -13.56
C PHE A 58 -1.41 -8.97 -15.07
N SER A 59 -1.01 -7.99 -15.88
CA SER A 59 -0.92 -8.14 -17.35
C SER A 59 0.09 -9.21 -17.78
N ARG A 60 1.15 -9.44 -16.99
CA ARG A 60 2.16 -10.49 -17.24
C ARG A 60 1.75 -11.87 -16.71
N ARG A 61 0.69 -11.93 -15.90
CA ARG A 61 0.21 -13.17 -15.26
C ARG A 61 -1.02 -13.77 -15.92
N GLU A 62 -1.55 -13.13 -16.95
CA GLU A 62 -2.44 -13.76 -17.92
C GLU A 62 -1.61 -14.72 -18.81
N PRO A 63 -1.99 -16.00 -18.97
CA PRO A 63 -1.32 -16.94 -19.88
C PRO A 63 -1.52 -16.60 -21.37
#